data_AF-A2G113-F1
#
_entry.id   AF-A2G113-F1
#
_cell.length_a   1.000
_cell.length_b   1.000
_cell.length_c   1.000
_cell.angle_alpha   90.00
_cell.angle_beta   90.00
_cell.angle_gamma   90.00
#
_symmetry.space_group_name_H-M   'P 1'
#
loop_
_entity.id
_entity.type
_entity.pdbx_description
1 polymer ?
#
loop_
_entity_poly.entity_id
_entity_poly.type
_entity_poly.pdbx_seq_one_letter_code
_entity_poly.pdbx_strand_id
1 'polypeptide(L)'
;MEVSGLIWDDLKQHISPPEIDMYAKRIGIARINRNEEIYNELSTLRKLYNTMQNKLTEEIAKKTPSILVSAQRTTAIQKCIHFLDSLKEAGHFIETDNPVDKEIVKYLKVTRSDRPNSSSPISTSRPTSSLRASRSVTDVSNSIDDVRALLDEEFDEMQTQVQEIRCSMFNVCDEYNEAKEVEPPTTESIEKFNKRLQQQDFTVRSMTKQKSAGVNRLRDSIQMNRLWE
;
A
#
# COMPACT_ATOMS: atom_id res chain seq x y z
N MET A 1 -3.16 -9.82 -17.90
CA MET A 1 -1.90 -10.50 -17.54
C MET A 1 -2.31 -11.76 -16.81
N GLU A 2 -1.93 -12.91 -17.37
CA GLU A 2 -2.56 -14.22 -17.15
C GLU A 2 -2.43 -14.72 -15.71
N VAL A 3 -3.50 -15.35 -15.23
CA VAL A 3 -3.49 -16.11 -13.99
C VAL A 3 -2.53 -17.28 -14.22
N SER A 4 -1.40 -17.31 -13.51
CA SER A 4 -0.52 -18.49 -13.50
C SER A 4 -1.33 -19.67 -12.95
N GLY A 5 -1.55 -20.70 -13.78
CA GLY A 5 -2.24 -21.92 -13.38
C GLY A 5 -1.45 -22.72 -12.34
N LEU A 6 -2.10 -23.74 -11.77
CA LEU A 6 -1.47 -24.66 -10.83
C LEU A 6 -0.38 -25.49 -11.51
N ILE A 7 0.71 -25.80 -10.81
CA ILE A 7 1.75 -26.72 -11.29
C ILE A 7 1.14 -28.06 -11.69
N TRP A 8 0.11 -28.53 -10.97
CA TRP A 8 -0.59 -29.75 -11.32
C TRP A 8 -1.34 -29.66 -12.66
N ASP A 9 -1.92 -28.50 -12.98
CA ASP A 9 -2.59 -28.28 -14.27
C ASP A 9 -1.60 -28.26 -15.43
N ASP A 10 -0.41 -27.68 -15.22
CA ASP A 10 0.68 -27.69 -16.19
C ASP A 10 1.23 -29.11 -16.40
N LEU A 11 1.43 -29.88 -15.32
CA LEU A 11 1.90 -31.26 -15.40
C LEU A 11 0.93 -32.18 -16.16
N LYS A 12 -0.38 -32.01 -15.96
CA LYS A 12 -1.41 -32.79 -16.69
C LYS A 12 -1.31 -32.62 -18.21
N GLN A 13 -0.78 -31.50 -18.72
CA GLN A 13 -0.60 -31.28 -20.17
C GLN A 13 0.49 -32.16 -20.78
N HIS A 14 1.38 -32.72 -19.94
CA HIS A 14 2.53 -33.52 -20.36
C HIS A 14 2.39 -35.01 -20.02
N ILE A 15 1.28 -35.41 -19.38
CA ILE A 15 1.00 -36.79 -18.96
C ILE A 15 -0.13 -37.35 -19.82
N SER A 16 -0.02 -38.62 -20.24
CA SER A 16 -1.11 -39.26 -20.97
C SER A 16 -2.35 -39.39 -20.07
N PRO A 17 -3.58 -39.13 -20.57
CA PRO A 17 -4.79 -39.18 -19.73
C PRO A 17 -4.96 -40.44 -18.86
N PRO A 18 -4.61 -41.67 -19.33
CA PRO A 18 -4.70 -42.88 -18.51
C PRO A 18 -3.70 -42.91 -17.33
N GLU A 19 -2.61 -42.16 -17.41
CA GLU A 19 -1.51 -42.17 -16.44
C GLU A 19 -1.69 -41.13 -15.33
N ILE A 20 -2.63 -40.18 -15.51
CA ILE A 20 -2.84 -39.07 -14.56
C ILE A 20 -3.14 -39.59 -13.15
N ASP A 21 -4.01 -40.59 -13.00
CA ASP A 21 -4.35 -41.16 -11.68
C ASP A 21 -3.14 -41.85 -11.03
N MET A 22 -2.29 -42.51 -11.82
CA MET A 22 -1.07 -43.13 -11.32
C MET A 22 -0.11 -42.06 -10.78
N TYR A 23 0.13 -40.99 -11.54
CA TYR A 23 1.00 -39.91 -11.12
C TYR A 23 0.42 -39.13 -9.93
N ALA A 24 -0.90 -38.88 -9.91
CA ALA A 24 -1.57 -38.23 -8.78
C ALA A 24 -1.40 -39.02 -7.48
N LYS A 25 -1.53 -40.35 -7.52
CA LYS A 25 -1.27 -41.24 -6.37
C LYS A 25 0.19 -41.20 -5.94
N ARG A 26 1.13 -41.21 -6.88
CA ARG A 26 2.58 -41.15 -6.59
C ARG A 26 3.00 -39.81 -6.00
N ILE A 27 2.51 -38.69 -6.53
CA ILE A 27 2.77 -37.35 -6.01
C ILE A 27 2.11 -37.18 -4.63
N GLY A 28 0.86 -37.63 -4.52
CA GLY A 28 0.04 -37.57 -3.33
C GLY A 28 -1.17 -36.69 -3.56
N ILE A 29 -2.35 -37.31 -3.66
CA ILE A 29 -3.63 -36.63 -3.89
C ILE A 29 -3.89 -35.53 -2.86
N ALA A 30 -3.51 -35.75 -1.60
CA ALA A 30 -3.66 -34.76 -0.54
C ALA A 30 -2.89 -33.45 -0.81
N ARG A 31 -1.69 -33.53 -1.41
CA ARG A 31 -0.92 -32.33 -1.79
C ARG A 31 -1.57 -31.58 -2.93
N ILE A 32 -2.00 -32.31 -3.95
CA ILE A 32 -2.69 -31.75 -5.11
C ILE A 32 -3.96 -31.01 -4.64
N ASN A 33 -4.80 -31.68 -3.84
CA ASN A 33 -6.03 -31.08 -3.32
C ASN A 33 -5.75 -29.85 -2.44
N ARG A 34 -4.74 -29.92 -1.56
CA ARG A 34 -4.30 -28.78 -0.74
C ARG A 34 -3.96 -27.55 -1.59
N ASN A 35 -3.23 -27.75 -2.69
CA ASN A 35 -2.84 -26.66 -3.59
C ASN A 35 -4.05 -26.11 -4.36
N GLU A 36 -4.94 -26.98 -4.82
CA GLU A 36 -6.20 -26.59 -5.45
C GLU A 36 -7.09 -25.77 -4.49
N GLU A 37 -7.19 -26.19 -3.22
CA GLU A 37 -7.95 -25.50 -2.18
C GLU A 37 -7.40 -24.10 -1.91
N ILE A 38 -6.09 -23.95 -1.66
CA ILE A 38 -5.50 -22.64 -1.37
C ILE A 38 -5.55 -21.71 -2.59
N TYR A 39 -5.44 -22.26 -3.81
CA TYR A 39 -5.59 -21.49 -5.04
C TYR A 39 -7.01 -20.95 -5.22
N ASN A 40 -8.03 -21.78 -4.94
CA ASN A 40 -9.42 -21.36 -4.97
C ASN A 40 -9.72 -20.30 -3.91
N GLU A 41 -9.15 -20.46 -2.71
CA GLU A 41 -9.23 -19.45 -1.65
C GLU A 41 -8.60 -18.13 -2.12
N LEU A 42 -7.37 -18.17 -2.61
CA LEU A 42 -6.61 -17.02 -3.11
C LEU A 42 -7.38 -16.29 -4.23
N SER A 43 -7.95 -17.03 -5.17
CA SER A 43 -8.79 -16.50 -6.25
C SER A 43 -10.03 -15.76 -5.70
N THR A 44 -10.68 -16.35 -4.70
CA THR A 44 -11.85 -15.74 -4.05
C THR A 44 -11.46 -14.47 -3.29
N LEU A 45 -10.37 -14.52 -2.52
CA LEU A 45 -9.85 -13.38 -1.78
C LEU A 45 -9.43 -12.24 -2.70
N ARG A 46 -8.77 -12.53 -3.83
CA ARG A 46 -8.43 -11.50 -4.84
C ARG A 46 -9.66 -10.83 -5.41
N LYS A 47 -10.70 -11.58 -5.75
CA LYS A 47 -11.98 -11.02 -6.23
C LYS A 47 -12.63 -10.13 -5.17
N LEU A 48 -12.64 -10.57 -3.92
CA LEU A 48 -13.19 -9.81 -2.81
C LEU A 48 -12.40 -8.53 -2.54
N TYR A 49 -11.06 -8.62 -2.51
CA TYR A 49 -10.15 -7.48 -2.38
C TYR A 49 -10.40 -6.45 -3.49
N ASN A 50 -10.41 -6.88 -4.75
CA ASN A 50 -10.68 -5.99 -5.89
C ASN A 50 -12.07 -5.33 -5.79
N THR A 51 -13.08 -6.08 -5.36
CA THR A 51 -14.43 -5.53 -5.14
C THR A 51 -14.44 -4.45 -4.07
N MET A 52 -13.74 -4.67 -2.96
CA MET A 52 -13.63 -3.68 -1.88
C MET A 52 -12.80 -2.47 -2.30
N GLN A 53 -11.71 -2.68 -3.03
CA GLN A 53 -10.89 -1.60 -3.57
C GLN A 53 -11.68 -0.73 -4.56
N ASN A 54 -12.52 -1.34 -5.40
CA ASN A 54 -13.41 -0.63 -6.29
C ASN A 54 -14.46 0.18 -5.51
N LYS A 55 -15.10 -0.42 -4.49
CA LYS A 55 -16.04 0.29 -3.61
C LYS A 55 -15.39 1.48 -2.90
N LEU A 56 -14.16 1.33 -2.42
CA LEU A 56 -13.38 2.41 -1.84
C LEU A 56 -13.14 3.52 -2.87
N THR A 57 -12.68 3.16 -4.06
CA THR A 57 -12.41 4.11 -5.15
C THR A 57 -13.67 4.88 -5.55
N GLU A 58 -14.80 4.18 -5.71
CA GLU A 58 -16.10 4.79 -6.01
C GLU A 58 -16.57 5.74 -4.90
N GLU A 59 -16.41 5.34 -3.64
CA GLU A 59 -16.83 6.17 -2.51
C GLU A 59 -15.97 7.45 -2.43
N ILE A 60 -14.66 7.34 -2.64
CA ILE A 60 -13.76 8.49 -2.74
C ILE A 60 -14.17 9.41 -3.90
N ALA A 61 -14.51 8.83 -5.06
CA ALA A 61 -14.96 9.58 -6.22
C ALA A 61 -16.28 10.33 -5.93
N LYS A 62 -17.23 9.72 -5.22
CA LYS A 62 -18.46 10.41 -4.77
C LYS A 62 -18.17 11.58 -3.84
N LYS A 63 -17.19 11.44 -2.94
CA LYS A 63 -16.75 12.51 -2.02
C LYS A 63 -15.96 13.62 -2.71
N THR A 64 -15.55 13.40 -3.96
CA THR A 64 -14.95 14.41 -4.84
C THR A 64 -15.87 14.64 -6.04
N PRO A 65 -17.12 15.11 -5.82
CA PRO A 65 -18.09 15.25 -6.89
C PRO A 65 -17.52 16.18 -7.98
N SER A 66 -17.73 15.83 -9.24
CA SER A 66 -17.20 16.57 -10.41
C SER A 66 -17.53 18.07 -10.38
N ILE A 67 -18.62 18.46 -9.71
CA ILE A 67 -19.03 19.84 -9.44
C ILE A 67 -18.02 20.61 -8.57
N LEU A 68 -17.33 19.93 -7.66
CA LEU A 68 -16.29 20.50 -6.80
C LEU A 68 -14.89 20.43 -7.43
N VAL A 69 -14.70 19.73 -8.55
CA VAL A 69 -13.41 19.64 -9.26
C VAL A 69 -13.19 20.92 -10.08
N SER A 70 -13.07 22.05 -9.39
CA SER A 70 -12.48 23.25 -9.99
C SER A 70 -10.97 23.12 -9.96
N ALA A 71 -10.29 23.65 -10.99
CA ALA A 71 -8.83 23.70 -11.01
C ALA A 71 -8.27 24.36 -9.74
N GLN A 72 -9.00 25.33 -9.17
CA GLN A 72 -8.67 25.96 -7.89
C GLN A 72 -8.71 24.98 -6.72
N ARG A 73 -9.77 24.17 -6.58
CA ARG A 73 -9.87 23.19 -5.48
C ARG A 73 -8.78 22.14 -5.60
N THR A 74 -8.56 21.59 -6.79
CA THR A 74 -7.50 20.60 -7.03
C THR A 74 -6.13 21.17 -6.65
N THR A 75 -5.85 22.41 -7.06
CA THR A 75 -4.61 23.11 -6.69
C THR A 75 -4.50 23.32 -5.19
N ALA A 76 -5.58 23.71 -4.51
CA ALA A 76 -5.58 23.92 -3.05
C ALA A 76 -5.32 22.62 -2.29
N ILE A 77 -5.96 21.52 -2.70
CA ILE A 77 -5.75 20.17 -2.14
C ILE A 77 -4.29 19.73 -2.36
N GLN A 78 -3.78 19.81 -3.58
CA GLN A 78 -2.41 19.41 -3.91
C GLN A 78 -1.37 20.23 -3.13
N LYS A 79 -1.54 21.55 -3.06
CA LYS A 79 -0.65 22.41 -2.25
C LYS A 79 -0.65 22.03 -0.78
N CYS A 80 -1.83 21.74 -0.23
CA CYS A 80 -1.94 21.32 1.16
C CYS A 80 -1.28 19.96 1.37
N ILE A 81 -1.55 18.97 0.52
CA ILE A 81 -0.95 17.63 0.58
C ILE A 81 0.58 17.71 0.52
N HIS A 82 1.14 18.45 -0.44
CA HIS A 82 2.58 18.62 -0.58
C HIS A 82 3.20 19.29 0.65
N PHE A 83 2.49 20.25 1.27
CA PHE A 83 2.97 20.87 2.49
C PHE A 83 2.98 19.87 3.66
N LEU A 84 1.92 19.07 3.83
CA LEU A 84 1.88 18.00 4.83
C LEU A 84 3.01 16.98 4.63
N ASP A 85 3.35 16.64 3.38
CA ASP A 85 4.49 15.77 3.07
C ASP A 85 5.81 16.39 3.48
N SER A 86 6.03 17.66 3.14
CA SER A 86 7.26 18.37 3.53
C SER A 86 7.44 18.47 5.05
N LEU A 87 6.34 18.59 5.80
CA LEU A 87 6.35 18.56 7.26
C LEU A 87 6.72 17.17 7.78
N LYS A 88 6.12 16.11 7.22
CA LYS A 88 6.43 14.73 7.58
C LYS A 88 7.89 14.39 7.30
N GLU A 89 8.43 14.79 6.15
CA GLU A 89 9.85 14.61 5.79
C GLU A 89 10.80 15.34 6.75
N ALA A 90 10.38 16.51 7.25
CA ALA A 90 11.11 17.25 8.28
C ALA A 90 10.96 16.66 9.70
N GLY A 91 10.21 15.55 9.87
CA GLY A 91 9.95 14.92 11.15
C GLY A 91 8.94 15.67 12.02
N HIS A 92 8.16 16.59 11.45
CA HIS A 92 7.11 17.31 12.15
C HIS A 92 5.81 16.49 12.15
N PHE A 93 5.31 16.19 13.35
CA PHE A 93 3.99 15.61 13.55
C PHE A 93 2.95 16.72 13.62
N ILE A 94 1.86 16.54 12.87
CA ILE A 94 0.77 17.49 12.80
C ILE A 94 -0.30 17.02 13.78
N GLU A 95 -0.30 17.59 14.97
CA GLU A 95 -1.40 17.47 15.92
C GLU A 95 -2.29 18.71 15.76
N THR A 96 -3.48 18.51 15.19
CA THR A 96 -4.47 19.58 15.08
C THR A 96 -5.39 19.54 16.29
N ASP A 97 -5.31 20.53 17.17
CA ASP A 97 -6.23 20.63 18.32
C ASP A 97 -7.65 21.01 17.89
N ASN A 98 -7.79 21.64 16.72
CA ASN A 98 -9.06 22.10 16.17
C ASN A 98 -9.82 20.93 15.49
N PRO A 99 -11.08 20.63 15.88
CA PRO A 99 -11.87 19.56 15.29
C PRO A 99 -12.10 19.74 13.78
N VAL A 100 -12.21 20.98 13.30
CA VAL A 100 -12.37 21.27 11.86
C VAL A 100 -11.10 20.90 11.09
N ASP A 101 -9.93 21.18 11.67
CA ASP A 101 -8.65 20.87 11.03
C ASP A 101 -8.39 19.35 11.03
N LYS A 102 -8.86 18.62 12.05
CA LYS A 102 -8.85 17.15 12.07
C LYS A 102 -9.66 16.57 10.90
N GLU A 103 -10.87 17.09 10.67
CA GLU A 103 -11.72 16.67 9.54
C GLU A 103 -11.08 17.01 8.19
N ILE A 104 -10.43 18.17 8.05
CA ILE A 104 -9.70 18.53 6.83
C ILE A 104 -8.53 17.56 6.59
N VAL A 105 -7.77 17.22 7.63
CA VAL A 105 -6.69 16.23 7.51
C VAL A 105 -7.24 14.85 7.13
N LYS A 106 -8.36 14.41 7.72
CA LYS A 106 -9.07 13.17 7.38
C LYS A 106 -9.47 13.17 5.89
N TYR A 107 -10.08 14.26 5.42
CA TYR A 107 -10.42 14.43 4.01
C TYR A 107 -9.19 14.43 3.07
N LEU A 108 -8.14 15.16 3.43
CA LEU A 108 -6.93 15.23 2.62
C LEU A 108 -6.26 13.86 2.49
N LYS A 109 -6.25 13.04 3.56
CA LYS A 109 -5.79 11.64 3.52
C LYS A 109 -6.63 10.79 2.55
N VAL A 110 -7.94 11.02 2.50
CA VAL A 110 -8.85 10.32 1.59
C VAL A 110 -8.62 10.71 0.13
N THR A 111 -8.30 11.97 -0.14
CA THR A 111 -8.14 12.52 -1.49
C THR A 111 -6.71 12.46 -2.07
N ARG A 112 -5.72 11.89 -1.36
CA ARG A 112 -4.35 11.81 -1.89
C ARG A 112 -4.29 10.88 -3.11
N SER A 113 -3.61 11.35 -4.16
CA SER A 113 -3.41 10.59 -5.41
C SER A 113 -2.40 9.46 -5.26
N ASP A 114 -1.33 9.68 -4.48
CA ASP A 114 -0.26 8.71 -4.23
C ASP A 114 -0.40 8.07 -2.85
N ARG A 115 -1.52 7.39 -2.62
CA ARG A 115 -1.67 6.60 -1.40
C ARG A 115 -0.68 5.44 -1.45
N PRO A 116 0.13 5.21 -0.40
CA PRO A 116 1.13 4.14 -0.39
C PRO A 116 0.52 2.74 -0.62
N ASN A 117 -0.80 2.60 -0.50
CA ASN A 117 -1.53 1.33 -0.67
C ASN A 117 -2.55 1.32 -1.82
N SER A 118 -2.77 2.43 -2.56
CA SER A 118 -3.82 2.44 -3.59
C SER A 118 -3.39 1.90 -4.96
N SER A 119 -2.10 1.67 -5.16
CA SER A 119 -1.54 1.41 -6.50
C SER A 119 -0.64 0.19 -6.60
N SER A 120 -0.49 -0.61 -5.55
CA SER A 120 0.12 -1.94 -5.73
C SER A 120 -1.00 -2.92 -6.08
N PRO A 121 -1.22 -3.26 -7.37
CA PRO A 121 -1.75 -4.59 -7.62
C PRO A 121 -0.78 -5.52 -6.91
N ILE A 122 -1.27 -6.27 -5.92
CA ILE A 122 -0.52 -7.39 -5.34
C ILE A 122 0.10 -8.12 -6.53
N SER A 123 1.43 -8.06 -6.61
CA SER A 123 2.16 -8.41 -7.82
C SER A 123 1.71 -9.79 -8.25
N THR A 124 1.08 -9.84 -9.40
CA THR A 124 0.58 -11.08 -10.02
C THR A 124 1.72 -11.84 -10.69
N SER A 125 2.94 -11.31 -10.64
CA SER A 125 4.13 -11.94 -11.17
C SER A 125 4.68 -12.96 -10.19
N ARG A 126 4.28 -14.22 -10.41
CA ARG A 126 5.11 -15.38 -10.05
C ARG A 126 6.54 -15.11 -10.56
N PRO A 127 7.60 -15.34 -9.78
CA PRO A 127 8.93 -15.44 -10.36
C PRO A 127 8.89 -16.62 -11.34
N THR A 128 8.86 -16.32 -12.63
CA THR A 128 8.80 -17.29 -13.75
C THR A 128 10.07 -18.14 -13.90
N SER A 129 10.89 -18.24 -12.84
CA SER A 129 12.24 -18.79 -12.89
C SER A 129 12.37 -20.25 -12.43
N SER A 130 11.48 -20.81 -11.60
CA SER A 130 11.72 -22.15 -11.06
C SER A 130 11.44 -23.28 -12.08
N LEU A 131 10.34 -23.22 -12.83
CA LEU A 131 10.05 -24.22 -13.87
C LEU A 131 10.94 -24.10 -15.12
N ARG A 132 11.51 -22.92 -15.40
CA ARG A 132 12.40 -22.72 -16.56
C ARG A 132 13.85 -23.13 -16.29
N ALA A 133 14.29 -23.15 -15.03
CA ALA A 133 15.60 -23.68 -14.65
C ALA A 133 15.62 -25.22 -14.73
N SER A 134 14.49 -25.87 -14.49
CA SER A 134 14.32 -27.33 -14.58
C SER A 134 13.88 -27.77 -15.97
N ARG A 135 14.66 -27.44 -17.01
CA ARG A 135 14.45 -27.93 -18.39
C ARG A 135 14.72 -29.44 -18.58
N SER A 136 14.54 -30.25 -17.54
CA SER A 136 14.65 -31.72 -17.59
C SER A 136 13.39 -32.44 -17.09
N VAL A 137 12.20 -31.82 -17.14
CA VAL A 137 10.92 -32.49 -16.83
C VAL A 137 10.50 -33.51 -17.91
N THR A 138 11.38 -33.85 -18.85
CA THR A 138 11.16 -34.94 -19.82
C THR A 138 11.17 -36.34 -19.17
N ASP A 139 11.46 -36.44 -17.88
CA ASP A 139 11.55 -37.70 -17.16
C ASP A 139 10.74 -37.67 -15.85
N VAL A 140 9.41 -37.51 -15.97
CA VAL A 140 8.44 -37.46 -14.85
C VAL A 140 8.56 -38.69 -13.93
N SER A 141 9.06 -39.82 -14.43
CA SER A 141 9.30 -41.03 -13.64
C SER A 141 10.55 -40.97 -12.74
N ASN A 142 11.54 -40.11 -13.05
CA ASN A 142 12.81 -40.04 -12.31
C ASN A 142 12.85 -38.93 -11.25
N SER A 143 11.81 -38.09 -11.12
CA SER A 143 11.78 -37.10 -10.04
C SER A 143 10.40 -36.70 -9.52
N ILE A 144 9.64 -37.69 -9.03
CA ILE A 144 8.40 -37.44 -8.28
C ILE A 144 8.66 -36.62 -7.01
N ASP A 145 9.83 -36.77 -6.40
CA ASP A 145 10.22 -36.01 -5.21
C ASP A 145 10.47 -34.53 -5.53
N ASP A 146 11.06 -34.19 -6.68
CA ASP A 146 11.15 -32.79 -7.12
C ASP A 146 9.75 -32.21 -7.41
N VAL A 147 8.85 -32.98 -8.01
CA VAL A 147 7.47 -32.53 -8.24
C VAL A 147 6.75 -32.27 -6.90
N ARG A 148 6.95 -33.13 -5.90
CA ARG A 148 6.41 -32.91 -4.55
C ARG A 148 6.95 -31.63 -3.92
N ALA A 149 8.28 -31.42 -4.00
CA ALA A 149 8.91 -30.21 -3.47
C ALA A 149 8.37 -28.94 -4.15
N LEU A 150 8.22 -28.95 -5.48
CA LEU A 150 7.66 -27.84 -6.24
C LEU A 150 6.20 -27.53 -5.86
N LEU A 151 5.39 -28.56 -5.60
CA LEU A 151 4.01 -28.36 -5.10
C LEU A 151 4.00 -27.82 -3.67
N ASP A 152 4.93 -28.26 -2.81
CA ASP A 152 5.02 -27.73 -1.45
C ASP A 152 5.48 -26.26 -1.43
N GLU A 153 6.43 -25.87 -2.29
CA GLU A 153 6.83 -24.47 -2.51
C GLU A 153 5.68 -23.61 -3.05
N GLU A 154 4.92 -24.13 -4.03
CA GLU A 154 3.75 -23.44 -4.59
C GLU A 154 2.70 -23.17 -3.49
N PHE A 155 2.47 -24.13 -2.61
CA PHE A 155 1.57 -23.95 -1.48
C PHE A 155 2.04 -22.84 -0.55
N ASP A 156 3.30 -22.85 -0.14
CA ASP A 156 3.84 -21.86 0.80
C ASP A 156 3.80 -20.44 0.21
N GLU A 157 4.07 -20.31 -1.10
CA GLU A 157 3.93 -19.05 -1.83
C GLU A 157 2.46 -18.57 -1.83
N MET A 158 1.52 -19.45 -2.19
CA MET A 158 0.09 -19.11 -2.20
C MET A 158 -0.43 -18.78 -0.80
N GLN A 159 0.01 -19.49 0.22
CA GLN A 159 -0.36 -19.24 1.61
C GLN A 159 0.14 -17.87 2.10
N THR A 160 1.37 -17.51 1.72
CA THR A 160 1.93 -16.17 2.00
C THR A 160 1.08 -15.08 1.35
N GLN A 161 0.73 -15.24 0.07
CA GLN A 161 -0.14 -14.29 -0.65
C GLN A 161 -1.54 -14.19 -0.03
N VAL A 162 -2.13 -15.30 0.41
CA VAL A 162 -3.41 -15.30 1.14
C VAL A 162 -3.30 -14.44 2.40
N GLN A 163 -2.23 -14.59 3.16
CA GLN A 163 -2.04 -13.83 4.39
C GLN A 163 -1.83 -12.34 4.12
N GLU A 164 -1.06 -11.98 3.08
CA GLU A 164 -0.87 -10.60 2.64
C GLU A 164 -2.18 -9.94 2.22
N ILE A 165 -3.02 -10.65 1.44
CA ILE A 165 -4.34 -10.15 1.03
C ILE A 165 -5.23 -9.94 2.24
N ARG A 166 -5.29 -10.90 3.16
CA ARG A 166 -6.09 -10.77 4.38
C ARG A 166 -5.68 -9.54 5.20
N CYS A 167 -4.38 -9.33 5.39
CA CYS A 167 -3.87 -8.14 6.10
C CYS A 167 -4.24 -6.85 5.35
N SER A 168 -4.07 -6.83 4.03
CA SER A 168 -4.39 -5.68 3.19
C SER A 168 -5.89 -5.38 3.18
N MET A 169 -6.75 -6.40 3.23
CA MET A 169 -8.20 -6.25 3.26
C MET A 169 -8.69 -5.52 4.51
N PHE A 170 -8.09 -5.75 5.68
CA PHE A 170 -8.44 -5.00 6.89
C PHE A 170 -8.21 -3.50 6.69
N ASN A 171 -7.05 -3.13 6.14
CA ASN A 171 -6.73 -1.74 5.85
C ASN A 171 -7.73 -1.12 4.86
N VAL A 172 -8.07 -1.82 3.78
CA VAL A 172 -9.05 -1.33 2.78
C VAL A 172 -10.44 -1.15 3.39
N CYS A 173 -10.87 -2.05 4.27
CA CYS A 173 -12.14 -1.94 4.99
C CYS A 173 -12.17 -0.72 5.92
N ASP A 174 -11.10 -0.51 6.69
CA ASP A 174 -10.98 0.64 7.59
C ASP A 174 -10.97 1.95 6.80
N GLU A 175 -10.18 2.02 5.72
CA GLU A 175 -10.16 3.16 4.81
C GLU A 175 -11.53 3.43 4.16
N TYR A 176 -12.28 2.38 3.82
CA TYR A 176 -13.62 2.51 3.25
C TYR A 176 -14.62 3.08 4.25
N ASN A 177 -14.57 2.63 5.50
CA ASN A 177 -15.40 3.17 6.57
C ASN A 177 -15.02 4.63 6.87
N GLU A 178 -13.71 4.93 6.91
CA GLU A 178 -13.22 6.30 7.07
C GLU A 178 -13.73 7.22 5.95
N ALA A 179 -13.66 6.77 4.69
CA ALA A 179 -14.12 7.52 3.53
C ALA A 179 -15.63 7.80 3.55
N LYS A 180 -16.45 6.90 4.11
CA LYS A 180 -17.90 7.10 4.26
C LYS A 180 -18.23 8.25 5.20
N GLU A 181 -17.55 8.31 6.33
CA GLU A 181 -17.80 9.28 7.40
C GLU A 181 -17.29 10.68 7.05
N VAL A 182 -16.30 10.78 6.17
CA VAL A 182 -15.74 12.07 5.78
C VAL A 182 -16.73 12.87 4.96
N GLU A 183 -16.95 14.11 5.37
CA GLU A 183 -17.66 15.13 4.59
C GLU A 183 -16.66 16.03 3.86
N PRO A 184 -16.92 16.41 2.58
CA PRO A 184 -16.01 17.26 1.84
C PRO A 184 -16.00 18.69 2.42
N PRO A 185 -14.87 19.19 2.93
CA PRO A 185 -14.77 20.56 3.40
C PRO A 185 -14.84 21.56 2.23
N THR A 186 -15.19 22.81 2.52
CA THR A 186 -15.19 23.87 1.50
C THR A 186 -13.78 24.20 1.04
N THR A 187 -13.62 24.66 -0.21
CA THR A 187 -12.31 25.04 -0.76
C THR A 187 -11.66 26.16 0.05
N GLU A 188 -12.45 27.12 0.53
CA GLU A 188 -11.98 28.19 1.41
C GLU A 188 -11.44 27.66 2.75
N SER A 189 -12.08 26.63 3.31
CA SER A 189 -11.62 26.00 4.55
C SER A 189 -10.26 25.32 4.37
N ILE A 190 -10.06 24.62 3.24
CA ILE A 190 -8.77 24.00 2.88
C ILE A 190 -7.68 25.06 2.72
N GLU A 191 -7.96 26.17 2.03
CA GLU A 191 -6.99 27.26 1.85
C GLU A 191 -6.65 27.96 3.17
N LYS A 192 -7.65 28.21 4.03
CA LYS A 192 -7.45 28.78 5.37
C LYS A 192 -6.61 27.84 6.25
N PHE A 193 -6.88 26.54 6.22
CA PHE A 193 -6.11 25.53 6.92
C PHE A 193 -4.64 25.52 6.45
N ASN A 194 -4.39 25.48 5.15
CA ASN A 194 -3.04 25.51 4.60
C ASN A 194 -2.29 26.80 5.01
N LYS A 195 -2.95 27.97 4.97
CA LYS A 195 -2.36 29.23 5.44
C LYS A 195 -2.01 29.18 6.93
N ARG A 196 -2.89 28.63 7.78
CA ARG A 196 -2.63 28.47 9.22
C ARG A 196 -1.42 27.56 9.47
N LEU A 197 -1.36 26.41 8.79
CA LEU A 197 -0.24 25.48 8.90
C LEU A 197 1.10 26.11 8.48
N GLN A 198 1.11 26.85 7.37
CA GLN A 198 2.32 27.57 6.92
C GLN A 198 2.75 28.66 7.91
N GLN A 199 1.80 29.40 8.49
CA GLN A 199 2.08 30.39 9.53
C GLN A 199 2.65 29.75 10.80
N GLN A 200 2.10 28.60 11.22
CA GLN A 200 2.60 27.83 12.36
C GLN A 200 4.02 27.32 12.09
N ASP A 201 4.30 26.70 10.95
CA ASP A 201 5.64 26.25 10.57
C ASP A 201 6.64 27.41 10.50
N PHE A 202 6.27 28.54 9.90
CA PHE A 202 7.11 29.74 9.88
C PHE A 202 7.42 30.25 11.29
N THR A 203 6.42 30.26 12.18
CA THR A 203 6.59 30.67 13.58
C THR A 203 7.54 29.72 14.31
N VAL A 204 7.36 28.40 14.16
CA VAL A 204 8.25 27.40 14.78
C VAL A 204 9.68 27.50 14.25
N ARG A 205 9.86 27.66 12.93
CA ARG A 205 11.17 27.84 12.31
C ARG A 205 11.85 29.14 12.73
N SER A 206 11.10 30.24 12.82
CA SER A 206 11.63 31.53 13.27
C SER A 206 12.02 31.51 14.76
N MET A 207 11.23 30.85 15.62
CA MET A 207 11.59 30.62 17.02
C MET A 207 12.85 29.76 17.16
N THR A 208 12.99 28.72 16.32
CA THR A 208 14.18 27.85 16.32
C THR A 208 15.44 28.63 15.87
N LYS A 209 15.31 29.48 14.84
CA LYS A 209 16.38 30.38 14.38
C LYS A 209 16.70 31.48 15.40
N GLN A 210 15.72 31.98 16.16
CA GLN A 210 15.98 32.94 17.23
C GLN A 210 16.66 32.30 18.44
N LYS A 211 16.36 31.03 18.76
CA LYS A 211 17.10 30.27 19.79
C LYS A 211 18.56 30.03 19.37
N SER A 212 18.85 29.73 18.11
CA SER A 212 20.24 29.61 17.63
C SER A 212 20.95 30.97 17.53
N ALA A 213 20.23 32.03 17.14
CA ALA A 213 20.77 33.40 17.14
C ALA A 213 20.98 33.95 18.56
N GLY A 214 20.20 33.53 19.55
CA GLY A 214 20.39 33.89 20.97
C GLY A 214 21.65 33.27 21.56
N VAL A 215 22.00 32.04 21.19
CA VAL A 215 23.25 31.38 21.59
C VAL A 215 24.46 32.05 20.91
N ASN A 216 24.35 32.43 19.64
CA ASN A 216 25.40 33.19 18.95
C ASN A 216 25.54 34.62 19.51
N ARG A 217 24.44 35.32 19.83
CA ARG A 217 24.48 36.64 20.46
C ARG A 217 25.06 36.60 21.87
N LEU A 218 24.77 35.57 22.67
CA LEU A 218 25.42 35.38 23.98
C LEU A 218 26.92 35.11 23.83
N ARG A 219 27.33 34.32 22.83
CA ARG A 219 28.75 34.10 22.51
C ARG A 219 29.45 35.37 22.05
N ASP A 220 28.84 36.13 21.14
CA ASP A 220 29.36 37.41 20.65
C ASP A 220 29.38 38.48 21.75
N SER A 221 28.41 38.48 22.67
CA SER A 221 28.39 39.37 23.85
C SER A 221 29.52 39.04 24.83
N ILE A 222 29.83 37.76 25.03
CA ILE A 222 30.95 37.31 25.88
C ILE A 222 32.30 37.59 25.19
N GLN A 223 32.35 37.51 23.85
CA GLN A 223 33.57 37.79 23.08
C GLN A 223 33.85 39.31 22.97
N MET A 224 32.82 40.15 22.92
CA MET A 224 32.95 41.61 22.91
C MET A 224 33.27 42.21 24.29
N ASN A 225 32.91 41.55 25.39
CA ASN A 225 33.33 41.96 26.74
C ASN A 225 34.81 41.63 27.05
N ARG A 226 35.42 40.68 26.34
CA ARG A 226 36.87 40.36 26.47
C ARG A 226 37.80 41.30 25.69
N LEU A 227 37.25 42.23 24.91
CA LEU A 227 38.01 43.25 24.18
C LEU A 227 38.02 44.60 24.92
N TRP A 228 37.46 44.65 26.13
CA TRP A 228 37.42 45.80 27.03
C TRP A 228 38.10 45.54 28.38
N GLU A 229 38.81 44.41 28.52
CA GLU A 229 39.83 44.15 29.56
C GLU A 229 41.20 44.01 28.87
#